data_AF-A0A7C1EUT1-F1
#
_entry.id   AF-A0A7C1EUT1-F1
#
_cell.length_a   1.000
_cell.length_b   1.000
_cell.length_c   1.000
_cell.angle_alpha   90.00
_cell.angle_beta   90.00
_cell.angle_gamma   90.00
#
_symmetry.space_group_name_H-M   'P 1'
#
loop_
_entity.id
_entity.type
_entity.pdbx_description
1 polymer ?
#
loop_
_entity_poly.entity_id
_entity_poly.type
_entity_poly.pdbx_seq_one_letter_code
_entity_poly.pdbx_strand_id
1 'polypeptide(L)'
;FLWTFKLVVFWLFAVGVLLFIFFMIDNYFLKKEDKENMVKYIDNIPEKKLDIAGKINIIFLLMVIASFFIPPIFRELVMIISAGLSIYFTPVVLREENAFTYHPIIEVALLFFGIFATMVPVMEILKINGSRLGISEPWQFFWITGALSSFLDNAPTYLVFMATAQSVAVAKGITTNLIVGVPEVYLKAISVGAVFMGANSYIGNGPNFMVKAICEENDIKMPSFFGYMAWSIGILIPLFVIITFVFFK
;
A
#
# COMPACT_ATOMS: atom_id res chain seq x y z
N PHE A 1 7.02 7.69 -16.87
CA PHE A 1 6.92 7.65 -15.40
C PHE A 1 6.19 8.85 -14.81
N LEU A 2 6.44 10.09 -15.27
CA LEU A 2 5.94 11.33 -14.64
C LEU A 2 4.41 11.48 -14.45
N TRP A 3 3.59 10.70 -15.14
CA TRP A 3 2.12 10.76 -14.99
C TRP A 3 1.66 10.44 -13.55
N THR A 4 2.43 9.64 -12.80
CA THR A 4 2.12 9.25 -11.42
C THR A 4 2.07 10.44 -10.48
N PHE A 5 2.83 11.51 -10.75
CA PHE A 5 2.77 12.75 -9.97
C PHE A 5 1.40 13.44 -10.06
N LYS A 6 0.59 13.14 -11.08
CA LYS A 6 -0.81 13.62 -11.16
C LYS A 6 -1.71 13.00 -10.09
N LEU A 7 -1.29 11.90 -9.45
CA LEU A 7 -2.02 11.25 -8.36
C LEU A 7 -1.83 11.96 -7.01
N VAL A 8 -0.87 12.88 -6.89
CA VAL A 8 -0.57 13.59 -5.64
C VAL A 8 -1.78 14.32 -5.09
N VAL A 9 -2.64 14.88 -5.94
CA VAL A 9 -3.87 15.57 -5.49
C VAL A 9 -4.82 14.63 -4.77
N PHE A 10 -5.01 13.41 -5.28
CA PHE A 10 -5.84 12.38 -4.65
C PHE A 10 -5.26 11.96 -3.30
N TRP A 11 -3.94 11.76 -3.27
CA TRP A 11 -3.21 11.36 -2.07
C TRP A 11 -3.27 12.44 -0.99
N LEU A 12 -2.95 13.70 -1.33
CA LEU A 12 -3.03 14.83 -0.41
C LEU A 12 -4.45 15.02 0.14
N PHE A 13 -5.47 14.88 -0.70
CA PHE A 13 -6.85 14.97 -0.26
C PHE A 13 -7.20 13.87 0.76
N ALA A 14 -6.94 12.60 0.42
CA ALA A 14 -7.25 11.48 1.30
C ALA A 14 -6.46 11.56 2.62
N VAL A 15 -5.14 11.77 2.54
CA VAL A 15 -4.28 11.89 3.72
C VAL A 15 -4.65 13.11 4.55
N GLY A 16 -4.94 14.26 3.94
CA GLY A 16 -5.37 15.45 4.66
C GLY A 16 -6.65 15.22 5.47
N VAL A 17 -7.66 14.57 4.87
CA VAL A 17 -8.89 14.20 5.58
C VAL A 17 -8.61 13.18 6.69
N LEU A 18 -7.80 12.16 6.43
CA LEU A 18 -7.48 11.14 7.42
C LEU A 18 -6.67 11.69 8.59
N LEU A 19 -5.71 12.55 8.35
CA LEU A 19 -4.95 13.24 9.41
C LEU A 19 -5.86 14.13 10.25
N PHE A 20 -6.82 14.82 9.62
CA PHE A 20 -7.80 15.60 10.34
C PHE A 20 -8.71 14.72 11.22
N ILE A 21 -9.25 13.62 10.69
CA ILE A 21 -10.06 12.66 11.44
C ILE A 21 -9.24 12.05 12.59
N PHE A 22 -8.01 11.63 12.30
CA PHE A 22 -7.08 11.11 13.29
C PHE A 22 -6.85 12.12 14.41
N PHE A 23 -6.53 13.37 14.09
CA PHE A 23 -6.35 14.44 15.08
C PHE A 23 -7.60 14.67 15.95
N MET A 24 -8.80 14.61 15.37
CA MET A 24 -10.04 14.73 16.12
C MET A 24 -10.25 13.56 17.10
N ILE A 25 -10.02 12.33 16.64
CA ILE A 25 -10.16 11.10 17.43
C ILE A 25 -9.11 11.08 18.55
N ASP A 26 -7.85 11.35 18.22
CA ASP A 26 -6.73 11.39 19.14
C ASP A 26 -6.96 12.42 20.25
N ASN A 27 -7.34 13.65 19.90
CA ASN A 27 -7.67 14.69 20.88
C ASN A 27 -8.89 14.33 21.76
N TYR A 28 -9.86 13.58 21.23
CA TYR A 28 -10.99 13.09 22.02
C TYR A 28 -10.56 12.05 23.06
N PHE A 29 -9.68 11.12 22.70
CA PHE A 29 -9.16 10.12 23.63
C PHE A 29 -8.18 10.72 24.63
N LEU A 30 -7.29 11.63 24.19
CA LEU A 30 -6.35 12.34 25.05
C LEU A 30 -7.06 13.11 26.17
N LYS A 31 -8.23 13.70 25.90
CA LYS A 31 -9.04 14.40 26.92
C LYS A 31 -9.64 13.46 27.97
N LYS A 32 -9.75 12.17 27.69
CA LYS A 32 -10.27 11.15 28.61
C LYS A 32 -9.18 10.49 29.43
N GLU A 33 -7.92 10.66 29.04
CA GLU A 33 -6.79 10.16 29.81
C GLU A 33 -6.58 11.00 31.06
N ASP A 34 -6.13 10.32 32.12
CA ASP A 34 -5.76 10.97 33.35
C ASP A 34 -4.42 11.70 33.17
N LYS A 35 -4.49 13.03 33.17
CA LYS A 35 -3.34 13.92 32.96
C LYS A 35 -2.24 13.69 33.99
N GLU A 36 -2.56 13.33 35.23
CA GLU A 36 -1.54 13.07 36.25
C GLU A 36 -0.74 11.79 35.93
N ASN A 37 -1.43 10.75 35.48
CA ASN A 37 -0.78 9.51 35.06
C ASN A 37 0.04 9.69 33.79
N MET A 38 -0.42 10.53 32.84
CA MET A 38 0.33 10.85 31.62
C MET A 38 1.64 11.59 31.91
N VAL A 39 1.59 12.65 32.74
CA VAL A 39 2.79 13.43 33.13
C VAL A 39 3.79 12.53 33.85
N LYS A 40 3.30 11.70 34.78
CA LYS A 40 4.14 10.72 35.47
C LYS A 40 4.78 9.71 34.52
N TYR A 41 4.09 9.32 33.45
CA TYR A 41 4.66 8.44 32.44
C TYR A 41 5.78 9.14 31.66
N ILE A 42 5.55 10.37 31.20
CA ILE A 42 6.51 11.18 30.44
C ILE A 42 7.77 11.45 31.27
N ASP A 43 7.63 11.83 32.54
CA ASP A 43 8.76 12.08 33.44
C ASP A 43 9.61 10.82 33.70
N ASN A 44 9.03 9.64 33.52
CA ASN A 44 9.73 8.35 33.66
C ASN A 44 10.27 7.80 32.34
N ILE A 45 10.03 8.46 31.18
CA ILE A 45 10.65 8.06 29.91
C ILE A 45 12.13 8.45 29.99
N PRO A 46 13.07 7.50 29.91
CA PRO A 46 14.48 7.83 29.87
C PRO A 46 14.74 8.79 28.71
N GLU A 47 15.48 9.88 28.94
CA GLU A 47 15.97 10.76 27.87
C GLU A 47 16.94 9.98 26.96
N LYS A 48 16.39 9.16 26.07
CA LYS A 48 17.15 8.47 25.05
C LYS A 48 17.26 9.44 23.88
N LYS A 49 18.48 9.94 23.64
CA LYS A 49 18.75 10.69 22.41
C LYS A 49 18.39 9.79 21.24
N LEU A 50 17.56 10.31 20.33
CA LEU A 50 17.21 9.63 19.10
C LEU A 50 18.50 9.46 18.28
N ASP A 51 19.02 8.24 18.24
CA ASP A 51 20.17 7.86 17.43
C ASP A 51 19.72 6.87 16.36
N ILE A 52 20.29 7.03 15.17
CA ILE A 52 20.02 6.17 14.02
C ILE A 52 21.25 5.28 13.86
N ALA A 53 21.18 4.07 14.39
CA ALA A 53 22.21 3.07 14.17
C ALA A 53 22.10 2.46 12.75
N GLY A 54 23.20 1.99 12.17
CA GLY A 54 23.18 1.34 10.86
C GLY A 54 23.01 2.28 9.66
N LYS A 55 23.46 3.55 9.76
CA LYS A 55 23.39 4.58 8.70
C LYS A 55 23.91 4.12 7.33
N ILE A 56 24.81 3.14 7.28
CA ILE A 56 25.29 2.54 6.03
C ILE A 56 24.15 1.96 5.17
N ASN A 57 23.07 1.49 5.78
CA ASN A 57 21.89 1.00 5.06
C ASN A 57 21.17 2.09 4.26
N ILE A 58 21.36 3.37 4.58
CA ILE A 58 20.86 4.47 3.77
C ILE A 58 21.51 4.45 2.38
N ILE A 59 22.81 4.13 2.31
CA ILE A 59 23.53 4.02 1.02
C ILE A 59 22.98 2.84 0.21
N PHE A 60 22.78 1.67 0.85
CA PHE A 60 22.21 0.50 0.18
C PHE A 60 20.77 0.76 -0.30
N LEU A 61 19.97 1.46 0.49
CA LEU A 61 18.62 1.87 0.09
C LEU A 61 18.64 2.84 -1.10
N LEU A 62 19.53 3.84 -1.08
CA LEU A 62 19.72 4.76 -2.21
C LEU A 62 20.17 4.03 -3.48
N MET A 63 21.01 2.99 -3.37
CA MET A 63 21.38 2.15 -4.52
C MET A 63 20.17 1.39 -5.08
N VAL A 64 19.31 0.82 -4.22
CA VAL A 64 18.05 0.19 -4.65
C VAL A 64 17.16 1.21 -5.36
N ILE A 65 17.01 2.43 -4.84
CA ILE A 65 16.21 3.48 -5.49
C ILE A 65 16.83 3.88 -6.85
N ALA A 66 18.14 4.09 -6.89
CA ALA A 66 18.87 4.46 -8.11
C ALA A 66 18.80 3.36 -9.19
N SER A 67 18.69 2.09 -8.77
CA SER A 67 18.59 0.96 -9.69
C SER A 67 17.35 1.00 -10.60
N PHE A 68 16.30 1.74 -10.23
CA PHE A 68 15.12 1.91 -11.09
C PHE A 68 15.40 2.71 -12.36
N PHE A 69 16.55 3.39 -12.46
CA PHE A 69 16.95 4.19 -13.61
C PHE A 69 17.90 3.47 -14.58
N ILE A 70 18.24 2.19 -14.33
CA ILE A 70 19.11 1.37 -15.17
C ILE A 70 18.34 0.17 -15.78
N PRO A 71 18.89 -0.51 -16.81
CA PRO A 71 18.20 -1.61 -17.46
C PRO A 71 17.88 -2.78 -16.51
N PRO A 72 16.79 -3.54 -16.74
CA PRO A 72 16.28 -4.54 -15.79
C PRO A 72 17.32 -5.52 -15.27
N ILE A 73 18.19 -6.07 -16.14
CA ILE A 73 19.22 -7.04 -15.73
C ILE A 73 20.19 -6.44 -14.71
N PHE A 74 20.65 -5.21 -14.97
CA PHE A 74 21.55 -4.51 -14.04
C PHE A 74 20.81 -4.04 -12.79
N ARG A 75 19.53 -3.67 -12.91
CA ARG A 75 18.68 -3.31 -11.77
C ARG A 75 18.60 -4.46 -10.78
N GLU A 76 18.23 -5.66 -11.24
CA GLU A 76 18.11 -6.83 -10.35
C GLU A 76 19.47 -7.16 -9.71
N LEU A 77 20.56 -7.07 -10.47
CA LEU A 77 21.91 -7.30 -9.95
C LEU A 77 22.28 -6.28 -8.86
N VAL A 78 22.00 -5.00 -9.07
CA VAL A 78 22.22 -3.95 -8.05
C VAL A 78 21.37 -4.18 -6.81
N MET A 79 20.11 -4.60 -6.95
CA MET A 79 19.25 -4.91 -5.81
C MET A 79 19.78 -6.08 -4.99
N ILE A 80 20.19 -7.18 -5.65
CA ILE A 80 20.77 -8.36 -4.98
C ILE A 80 22.08 -8.01 -4.27
N ILE A 81 22.97 -7.26 -4.95
CA ILE A 81 24.24 -6.81 -4.35
C ILE A 81 23.96 -5.90 -3.15
N SER A 82 23.03 -4.95 -3.28
CA SER A 82 22.70 -4.02 -2.19
C SER A 82 22.15 -4.76 -0.96
N ALA A 83 21.28 -5.77 -1.17
CA ALA A 83 20.79 -6.63 -0.10
C ALA A 83 21.93 -7.44 0.55
N GLY A 84 22.81 -8.03 -0.26
CA GLY A 84 23.97 -8.78 0.24
C GLY A 84 24.94 -7.90 1.04
N LEU A 85 25.25 -6.71 0.56
CA LEU A 85 26.12 -5.75 1.27
C LEU A 85 25.45 -5.23 2.54
N SER A 86 24.15 -4.98 2.53
CA SER A 86 23.40 -4.63 3.75
C SER A 86 23.50 -5.73 4.80
N ILE A 87 23.34 -7.00 4.40
CA ILE A 87 23.49 -8.16 5.29
C ILE A 87 24.94 -8.33 5.74
N TYR A 88 25.92 -7.99 4.92
CA TYR A 88 27.32 -8.16 5.31
C TYR A 88 27.79 -7.06 6.28
N PHE A 89 27.45 -5.80 5.99
CA PHE A 89 27.97 -4.66 6.74
C PHE A 89 27.13 -4.24 7.95
N THR A 90 25.88 -4.67 8.05
CA THR A 90 25.03 -4.33 9.22
C THR A 90 25.36 -5.24 10.40
N PRO A 91 25.78 -4.68 11.57
CA PRO A 91 26.05 -5.47 12.76
C PRO A 91 24.88 -6.37 13.17
N VAL A 92 25.18 -7.58 13.62
CA VAL A 92 24.17 -8.57 14.03
C VAL A 92 23.36 -8.07 15.22
N VAL A 93 24.01 -7.39 16.18
CA VAL A 93 23.35 -6.81 17.36
C VAL A 93 22.18 -5.90 16.97
N LEU A 94 22.34 -5.08 15.92
CA LEU A 94 21.25 -4.21 15.47
C LEU A 94 20.06 -5.00 14.91
N ARG A 95 20.28 -6.19 14.35
CA ARG A 95 19.19 -7.04 13.88
C ARG A 95 18.50 -7.76 15.02
N GLU A 96 19.26 -8.19 16.02
CA GLU A 96 18.72 -8.80 17.25
C GLU A 96 17.87 -7.78 18.03
N GLU A 97 18.35 -6.54 18.18
CA GLU A 97 17.60 -5.44 18.81
C GLU A 97 16.30 -5.09 18.07
N ASN A 98 16.24 -5.33 16.75
CA ASN A 98 15.04 -5.10 15.93
C ASN A 98 14.20 -6.38 15.74
N ALA A 99 14.53 -7.49 16.43
CA ALA A 99 13.89 -8.79 16.27
C ALA A 99 13.77 -9.23 14.79
N PHE A 100 14.78 -8.93 13.98
CA PHE A 100 14.72 -9.17 12.53
C PHE A 100 14.72 -10.67 12.22
N THR A 101 13.73 -11.13 11.47
CA THR A 101 13.63 -12.52 11.00
C THR A 101 13.38 -12.57 9.49
N TYR A 102 13.79 -13.68 8.85
CA TYR A 102 13.52 -13.90 7.42
C TYR A 102 12.14 -14.50 7.15
N HIS A 103 11.43 -14.93 8.18
CA HIS A 103 10.16 -15.62 8.04
C HIS A 103 9.10 -14.79 7.28
N PRO A 104 8.85 -13.50 7.63
CA PRO A 104 7.92 -12.66 6.87
C PRO A 104 8.31 -12.48 5.41
N ILE A 105 9.62 -12.39 5.11
CA ILE A 105 10.12 -12.21 3.74
C ILE A 105 9.84 -13.45 2.89
N ILE A 106 10.09 -14.64 3.44
CA ILE A 106 9.83 -15.92 2.76
C ILE A 106 8.33 -16.10 2.51
N GLU A 107 7.50 -15.83 3.51
CA GLU A 107 6.04 -15.91 3.37
C GLU A 107 5.52 -14.99 2.25
N VAL A 108 5.93 -13.72 2.27
CA VAL A 108 5.58 -12.75 1.24
C VAL A 108 6.06 -13.21 -0.14
N ALA A 109 7.30 -13.71 -0.26
CA ALA A 109 7.83 -14.18 -1.54
C ALA A 109 7.03 -15.37 -2.10
N LEU A 110 6.68 -16.35 -1.27
CA LEU A 110 5.87 -17.51 -1.67
C LEU A 110 4.44 -17.09 -2.05
N LEU A 111 3.82 -16.19 -1.28
CA LEU A 111 2.48 -15.67 -1.54
C LEU A 111 2.43 -14.96 -2.89
N PHE A 112 3.34 -14.01 -3.14
CA PHE A 112 3.38 -13.28 -4.39
C PHE A 112 3.74 -14.18 -5.57
N PHE A 113 4.66 -15.13 -5.41
CA PHE A 113 4.94 -16.11 -6.46
C PHE A 113 3.67 -16.88 -6.87
N GLY A 114 2.90 -17.38 -5.90
CA GLY A 114 1.63 -18.09 -6.18
C GLY A 114 0.59 -17.21 -6.86
N ILE A 115 0.40 -15.96 -6.38
CA ILE A 115 -0.56 -15.01 -6.96
C ILE A 115 -0.14 -14.64 -8.39
N PHE A 116 1.12 -14.25 -8.61
CA PHE A 116 1.60 -13.84 -9.94
C PHE A 116 1.62 -15.00 -10.93
N ALA A 117 2.00 -16.21 -10.51
CA ALA A 117 1.97 -17.38 -11.38
C ALA A 117 0.54 -17.69 -11.87
N THR A 118 -0.45 -17.58 -10.99
CA THR A 118 -1.85 -17.89 -11.32
C THR A 118 -2.59 -16.74 -12.02
N MET A 119 -2.15 -15.49 -11.85
CA MET A 119 -2.83 -14.34 -12.48
C MET A 119 -2.50 -14.17 -13.96
N VAL A 120 -1.36 -14.67 -14.45
CA VAL A 120 -0.98 -14.56 -15.87
C VAL A 120 -2.09 -15.01 -16.83
N PRO A 121 -2.63 -16.24 -16.74
CA PRO A 121 -3.73 -16.66 -17.62
C PRO A 121 -4.99 -15.82 -17.44
N VAL A 122 -5.29 -15.39 -16.20
CA VAL A 122 -6.46 -14.53 -15.91
C VAL A 122 -6.33 -13.19 -16.63
N MET A 123 -5.16 -12.56 -16.58
CA MET A 123 -4.90 -11.29 -17.26
C MET A 123 -5.02 -11.43 -18.79
N GLU A 124 -4.52 -12.51 -19.37
CA GLU A 124 -4.64 -12.75 -20.82
C GLU A 124 -6.11 -12.88 -21.24
N ILE A 125 -6.93 -13.59 -20.44
CA ILE A 125 -8.38 -13.69 -20.67
C ILE A 125 -9.04 -12.30 -20.57
N LEU A 126 -8.64 -11.48 -19.59
CA LEU A 126 -9.20 -10.15 -19.37
C LEU A 126 -8.79 -9.14 -20.45
N LYS A 127 -7.59 -9.24 -21.02
CA LYS A 127 -7.20 -8.40 -22.17
C LYS A 127 -8.13 -8.62 -23.37
N ILE A 128 -8.61 -9.85 -23.56
CA ILE A 128 -9.49 -10.21 -24.66
C ILE A 128 -10.95 -9.92 -24.32
N ASN A 129 -11.41 -10.31 -23.13
CA ASN A 129 -12.84 -10.35 -22.77
C ASN A 129 -13.25 -9.34 -21.69
N GLY A 130 -12.33 -8.55 -21.15
CA GLY A 130 -12.59 -7.65 -20.01
C GLY A 130 -13.68 -6.62 -20.28
N SER A 131 -13.85 -6.19 -21.53
CA SER A 131 -14.95 -5.31 -21.93
C SER A 131 -16.35 -5.88 -21.69
N ARG A 132 -16.48 -7.22 -21.58
CA ARG A 132 -17.76 -7.90 -21.29
C ARG A 132 -18.18 -7.83 -19.82
N LEU A 133 -17.30 -7.38 -18.93
CA LEU A 133 -17.60 -7.24 -17.50
C LEU A 133 -18.55 -6.07 -17.18
N GLY A 134 -18.88 -5.23 -18.18
CA GLY A 134 -19.79 -4.09 -17.99
C GLY A 134 -19.16 -2.91 -17.24
N ILE A 135 -17.83 -2.89 -17.10
CA ILE A 135 -17.08 -1.79 -16.49
C ILE A 135 -16.74 -0.79 -17.60
N SER A 136 -17.33 0.40 -17.53
CA SER A 136 -17.22 1.43 -18.56
C SER A 136 -16.81 2.79 -18.01
N GLU A 137 -17.00 3.05 -16.72
CA GLU A 137 -16.82 4.37 -16.10
C GLU A 137 -15.69 4.38 -15.05
N PRO A 138 -15.02 5.53 -14.83
CA PRO A 138 -13.93 5.63 -13.85
C PRO A 138 -14.34 5.24 -12.42
N TRP A 139 -15.51 5.66 -11.94
CA TRP A 139 -15.98 5.30 -10.61
C TRP A 139 -16.17 3.79 -10.44
N GLN A 140 -16.58 3.07 -11.49
CA GLN A 140 -16.71 1.61 -11.44
C GLN A 140 -15.33 0.96 -11.29
N PHE A 141 -14.34 1.43 -12.05
CA PHE A 141 -12.96 0.99 -11.88
C PHE A 141 -12.44 1.28 -10.47
N PHE A 142 -12.71 2.46 -9.91
CA PHE A 142 -12.30 2.82 -8.55
C PHE A 142 -12.85 1.84 -7.50
N TRP A 143 -14.17 1.61 -7.50
CA TRP A 143 -14.83 0.75 -6.51
C TRP A 143 -14.53 -0.72 -6.68
N ILE A 144 -14.56 -1.26 -7.91
CA ILE A 144 -14.35 -2.69 -8.14
C ILE A 144 -12.88 -3.04 -7.89
N THR A 145 -11.94 -2.21 -8.36
CA THR A 145 -10.52 -2.37 -8.07
C THR A 145 -10.29 -2.32 -6.57
N GLY A 146 -10.80 -1.30 -5.89
CA GLY A 146 -10.58 -1.17 -4.47
C GLY A 146 -11.24 -2.25 -3.61
N ALA A 147 -12.42 -2.73 -3.99
CA ALA A 147 -13.08 -3.86 -3.33
C ALA A 147 -12.22 -5.12 -3.38
N LEU A 148 -11.63 -5.46 -4.54
CA LEU A 148 -10.72 -6.59 -4.64
C LEU A 148 -9.41 -6.34 -3.86
N SER A 149 -8.89 -5.12 -3.92
CA SER A 149 -7.65 -4.72 -3.24
C SER A 149 -7.77 -4.79 -1.72
N SER A 150 -8.99 -4.66 -1.21
CA SER A 150 -9.29 -4.80 0.22
C SER A 150 -8.94 -6.19 0.76
N PHE A 151 -8.77 -7.21 -0.10
CA PHE A 151 -8.58 -8.60 0.34
C PHE A 151 -7.47 -9.38 -0.37
N LEU A 152 -6.88 -8.86 -1.45
CA LEU A 152 -5.86 -9.58 -2.23
C LEU A 152 -4.46 -9.00 -2.00
N ASP A 153 -4.18 -7.87 -2.66
CA ASP A 153 -3.03 -6.98 -2.52
C ASP A 153 -3.17 -5.91 -3.62
N ASN A 154 -2.52 -4.76 -3.45
CA ASN A 154 -2.61 -3.64 -4.38
C ASN A 154 -2.03 -3.96 -5.77
N ALA A 155 -0.89 -4.65 -5.84
CA ALA A 155 -0.19 -4.91 -7.10
C ALA A 155 -0.95 -5.85 -8.06
N PRO A 156 -1.36 -7.08 -7.65
CA PRO A 156 -2.12 -7.96 -8.52
C PRO A 156 -3.47 -7.36 -8.91
N THR A 157 -4.13 -6.68 -7.98
CA THR A 157 -5.42 -6.02 -8.24
C THR A 157 -5.28 -4.92 -9.29
N TYR A 158 -4.26 -4.07 -9.18
CA TYR A 158 -3.96 -3.06 -10.19
C TYR A 158 -3.79 -3.68 -11.59
N LEU A 159 -3.06 -4.79 -11.71
CA LEU A 159 -2.78 -5.43 -13.01
C LEU A 159 -4.02 -6.08 -13.63
N VAL A 160 -4.87 -6.72 -12.82
CA VAL A 160 -6.15 -7.30 -13.26
C VAL A 160 -7.05 -6.25 -13.89
N PHE A 161 -7.24 -5.11 -13.23
CA PHE A 161 -8.10 -4.06 -13.73
C PHE A 161 -7.44 -3.20 -14.81
N MET A 162 -6.11 -3.10 -14.82
CA MET A 162 -5.36 -2.53 -15.94
C MET A 162 -5.60 -3.35 -17.22
N ALA A 163 -5.47 -4.67 -17.17
CA ALA A 163 -5.76 -5.58 -18.30
C ALA A 163 -7.21 -5.44 -18.77
N THR A 164 -8.16 -5.35 -17.82
CA THR A 164 -9.57 -5.11 -18.12
C THR A 164 -9.78 -3.76 -18.83
N ALA A 165 -9.12 -2.70 -18.34
CA ALA A 165 -9.23 -1.36 -18.92
C ALA A 165 -8.58 -1.26 -20.31
N GLN A 166 -7.52 -2.03 -20.60
CA GLN A 166 -6.98 -2.17 -21.95
C GLN A 166 -8.04 -2.75 -22.91
N SER A 167 -8.73 -3.83 -22.49
CA SER A 167 -9.82 -4.43 -23.27
C SER A 167 -10.96 -3.44 -23.53
N VAL A 168 -11.37 -2.69 -22.50
CA VAL A 168 -12.41 -1.65 -22.61
C VAL A 168 -11.99 -0.52 -23.55
N ALA A 169 -10.73 -0.08 -23.47
CA ALA A 169 -10.21 0.97 -24.35
C ALA A 169 -10.25 0.57 -25.81
N VAL A 170 -9.84 -0.66 -26.12
CA VAL A 170 -9.91 -1.24 -27.47
C VAL A 170 -11.37 -1.34 -27.93
N ALA A 171 -12.26 -1.89 -27.10
CA ALA A 171 -13.67 -2.05 -27.44
C ALA A 171 -14.39 -0.71 -27.68
N LYS A 172 -14.03 0.35 -26.94
CA LYS A 172 -14.56 1.71 -27.11
C LYS A 172 -13.83 2.53 -28.19
N GLY A 173 -12.79 1.99 -28.84
CA GLY A 173 -12.01 2.71 -29.85
C GLY A 173 -11.23 3.91 -29.30
N ILE A 174 -10.86 3.91 -28.02
CA ILE A 174 -10.13 5.02 -27.39
C ILE A 174 -8.65 4.92 -27.75
N THR A 175 -8.14 5.90 -28.50
CA THR A 175 -6.74 5.92 -28.98
C THR A 175 -5.90 7.05 -28.40
N THR A 176 -6.53 8.03 -27.74
CA THR A 176 -5.86 9.23 -27.20
C THR A 176 -5.68 9.14 -25.69
N ASN A 177 -4.67 9.85 -25.15
CA ASN A 177 -4.38 9.92 -23.71
C ASN A 177 -4.20 8.53 -23.05
N LEU A 178 -3.60 7.59 -23.79
CA LEU A 178 -3.30 6.26 -23.31
C LEU A 178 -1.96 6.24 -22.57
N ILE A 179 -1.94 5.58 -21.43
CA ILE A 179 -0.76 5.25 -20.66
C ILE A 179 -0.68 3.73 -20.62
N VAL A 180 0.31 3.16 -21.31
CA VAL A 180 0.47 1.70 -21.44
C VAL A 180 -0.81 1.02 -21.97
N GLY A 181 -1.46 1.66 -22.95
CA GLY A 181 -2.69 1.16 -23.58
C GLY A 181 -3.98 1.38 -22.77
N VAL A 182 -3.93 2.11 -21.65
CA VAL A 182 -5.11 2.41 -20.82
C VAL A 182 -5.38 3.92 -20.79
N PRO A 183 -6.63 4.37 -20.98
CA PRO A 183 -7.01 5.77 -20.80
C PRO A 183 -6.59 6.28 -19.42
N GLU A 184 -5.90 7.42 -19.37
CA GLU A 184 -5.36 7.99 -18.13
C GLU A 184 -6.41 8.07 -17.00
N VAL A 185 -7.67 8.36 -17.34
CA VAL A 185 -8.77 8.45 -16.35
C VAL A 185 -9.10 7.12 -15.67
N TYR A 186 -9.13 6.01 -16.44
CA TYR A 186 -9.33 4.68 -15.88
C TYR A 186 -8.12 4.26 -15.06
N LEU A 187 -6.91 4.56 -15.56
CA LEU A 187 -5.68 4.21 -14.85
C LEU A 187 -5.58 4.94 -13.51
N LYS A 188 -5.98 6.22 -13.43
CA LYS A 188 -6.11 6.94 -12.16
C LYS A 188 -7.09 6.26 -11.21
N ALA A 189 -8.28 5.90 -11.69
CA ALA A 189 -9.28 5.22 -10.86
C ALA A 189 -8.78 3.87 -10.31
N ILE A 190 -8.12 3.08 -11.16
CA ILE A 190 -7.52 1.80 -10.77
C ILE A 190 -6.40 2.02 -9.75
N SER A 191 -5.46 2.93 -10.01
CA SER A 191 -4.35 3.21 -9.08
C SER A 191 -4.84 3.68 -7.72
N VAL A 192 -5.78 4.62 -7.69
CA VAL A 192 -6.32 5.17 -6.45
C VAL A 192 -7.16 4.13 -5.71
N GLY A 193 -7.99 3.37 -6.43
CA GLY A 193 -8.80 2.29 -5.86
C GLY A 193 -7.93 1.20 -5.22
N ALA A 194 -6.93 0.71 -5.96
CA ALA A 194 -6.00 -0.30 -5.46
C ALA A 194 -5.29 0.17 -4.18
N VAL A 195 -4.66 1.35 -4.22
CA VAL A 195 -3.86 1.82 -3.08
C VAL A 195 -4.71 2.19 -1.87
N PHE A 196 -5.81 2.93 -2.06
CA PHE A 196 -6.55 3.50 -0.93
C PHE A 196 -7.39 2.44 -0.22
N MET A 197 -8.03 1.54 -0.96
CA MET A 197 -8.93 0.54 -0.38
C MET A 197 -8.19 -0.70 0.15
N GLY A 198 -6.89 -0.86 -0.15
CA GLY A 198 -6.05 -1.87 0.50
C GLY A 198 -5.98 -1.73 2.02
N ALA A 199 -6.35 -0.56 2.57
CA ALA A 199 -6.44 -0.32 4.02
C ALA A 199 -7.77 -0.80 4.65
N ASN A 200 -8.72 -1.33 3.89
CA ASN A 200 -10.02 -1.74 4.43
C ASN A 200 -9.94 -3.00 5.31
N SER A 201 -8.94 -3.87 5.13
CA SER A 201 -8.78 -5.07 5.96
C SER A 201 -7.31 -5.31 6.34
N TYR A 202 -7.07 -6.21 7.31
CA TYR A 202 -5.71 -6.59 7.70
C TYR A 202 -4.93 -7.28 6.57
N ILE A 203 -5.63 -7.97 5.66
CA ILE A 203 -5.00 -8.74 4.57
C ILE A 203 -4.94 -7.95 3.27
N GLY A 204 -5.49 -6.73 3.22
CA GLY A 204 -5.48 -5.93 2.00
C GLY A 204 -4.09 -5.45 1.58
N ASN A 205 -3.13 -5.39 2.51
CA ASN A 205 -1.72 -5.14 2.22
C ASN A 205 -0.79 -5.70 3.32
N GLY A 206 0.47 -5.97 2.94
CA GLY A 206 1.50 -6.48 3.86
C GLY A 206 1.76 -5.61 5.11
N PRO A 207 1.90 -4.28 4.99
CA PRO A 207 2.09 -3.41 6.16
C PRO A 207 0.99 -3.51 7.23
N ASN A 208 -0.29 -3.61 6.85
CA ASN A 208 -1.39 -3.77 7.82
C ASN A 208 -1.25 -5.05 8.64
N PHE A 209 -0.92 -6.16 7.98
CA PHE A 209 -0.69 -7.43 8.62
C PHE A 209 0.54 -7.39 9.54
N MET A 210 1.62 -6.74 9.09
CA MET A 210 2.84 -6.56 9.86
C MET A 210 2.63 -5.74 11.14
N VAL A 211 1.90 -4.63 11.07
CA VAL A 211 1.57 -3.81 12.26
C VAL A 211 0.76 -4.63 13.26
N LYS A 212 -0.23 -5.40 12.80
CA LYS A 212 -1.01 -6.28 13.67
C LYS A 212 -0.11 -7.31 14.38
N ALA A 213 0.76 -7.98 13.63
CA ALA A 213 1.67 -8.99 14.19
C ALA A 213 2.61 -8.38 15.24
N ILE A 214 3.21 -7.23 14.97
CA ILE A 214 4.09 -6.52 15.92
C ILE A 214 3.33 -6.16 17.20
N CYS A 215 2.11 -5.63 17.09
CA CYS A 215 1.31 -5.30 18.27
C CYS A 215 0.96 -6.55 19.09
N GLU A 216 0.56 -7.66 18.46
CA GLU A 216 0.25 -8.92 19.15
C GLU A 216 1.49 -9.53 19.83
N GLU A 217 2.67 -9.44 19.21
CA GLU A 217 3.94 -9.86 19.81
C GLU A 217 4.35 -9.03 21.04
N ASN A 218 3.87 -7.79 21.12
CA ASN A 218 4.10 -6.88 22.26
C ASN A 218 2.93 -6.88 23.26
N ASP A 219 2.09 -7.92 23.26
CA ASP A 219 0.93 -8.08 24.15
C ASP A 219 -0.11 -6.94 24.04
N ILE A 220 -0.10 -6.18 22.95
CA ILE A 220 -1.09 -5.12 22.67
C ILE A 220 -2.31 -5.76 22.03
N LYS A 221 -3.47 -5.60 22.68
CA LYS A 221 -4.74 -6.14 22.17
C LYS A 221 -5.17 -5.44 20.89
N MET A 222 -5.04 -6.13 19.76
CA MET A 222 -5.55 -5.68 18.48
C MET A 222 -7.04 -6.05 18.29
N PRO A 223 -7.82 -5.25 17.55
CA PRO A 223 -9.16 -5.63 17.12
C PRO A 223 -9.15 -6.96 16.36
N SER A 224 -10.24 -7.72 16.47
CA SER A 224 -10.46 -8.88 15.59
C SER A 224 -10.54 -8.44 14.12
N PHE A 225 -10.42 -9.39 13.19
CA PHE A 225 -10.50 -9.09 11.75
C PHE A 225 -11.71 -8.23 11.37
N PHE A 226 -12.90 -8.64 11.81
CA PHE A 226 -14.14 -7.89 11.57
C PHE A 226 -14.25 -6.63 12.42
N GLY A 227 -13.63 -6.60 13.60
CA GLY A 227 -13.55 -5.40 14.43
C GLY A 227 -12.76 -4.29 13.74
N TYR A 228 -11.59 -4.62 13.18
CA TYR A 228 -10.80 -3.68 12.37
C TYR A 228 -11.57 -3.21 11.14
N MET A 229 -12.22 -4.15 10.42
CA MET A 229 -13.02 -3.80 9.26
C MET A 229 -14.16 -2.84 9.59
N ALA A 230 -14.82 -2.99 10.74
CA ALA A 230 -15.87 -2.06 11.15
C ALA A 230 -15.33 -0.62 11.32
N TRP A 231 -14.16 -0.48 11.95
CA TRP A 231 -13.47 0.80 12.09
C TRP A 231 -13.03 1.39 10.76
N SER A 232 -12.32 0.59 9.94
CA SER A 232 -11.81 1.03 8.65
C SER A 232 -12.95 1.40 7.72
N ILE A 233 -14.01 0.59 7.61
CA ILE A 233 -15.17 0.87 6.77
C ILE A 233 -15.90 2.13 7.23
N GLY A 234 -16.09 2.29 8.55
CA GLY A 234 -16.77 3.45 9.12
C GLY A 234 -16.08 4.79 8.82
N ILE A 235 -14.76 4.78 8.60
CA ILE A 235 -13.96 5.98 8.31
C ILE A 235 -13.68 6.12 6.81
N LEU A 236 -13.23 5.04 6.18
CA LEU A 236 -12.69 5.03 4.82
C LEU A 236 -13.79 5.03 3.75
N ILE A 237 -14.88 4.27 3.92
CA ILE A 237 -15.95 4.22 2.90
C ILE A 237 -16.60 5.60 2.69
N PRO A 238 -16.95 6.38 3.73
CA PRO A 238 -17.43 7.75 3.54
C PRO A 238 -16.45 8.63 2.76
N LEU A 239 -15.15 8.54 3.08
CA LEU A 239 -14.10 9.25 2.35
C LEU A 239 -14.03 8.81 0.89
N PHE A 240 -14.14 7.51 0.59
CA PHE A 240 -14.11 7.00 -0.78
C PHE A 240 -15.34 7.41 -1.58
N VAL A 241 -16.50 7.52 -0.95
CA VAL A 241 -17.70 8.10 -1.57
C VAL A 241 -17.45 9.56 -1.95
N ILE A 242 -16.86 10.35 -1.06
CA ILE A 242 -16.49 11.75 -1.35
C ILE A 242 -15.48 11.81 -2.51
N ILE A 243 -14.41 11.00 -2.47
CA ILE A 243 -13.41 10.92 -3.55
C ILE A 243 -14.06 10.55 -4.87
N THR A 244 -15.03 9.63 -4.87
CA THR A 244 -15.78 9.26 -6.08
C THR A 244 -16.44 10.49 -6.69
N PHE A 245 -17.17 11.27 -5.88
CA PHE A 245 -17.89 12.45 -6.38
C PHE A 245 -16.98 13.60 -6.79
N VAL A 246 -15.82 13.76 -6.15
CA VAL A 246 -14.88 14.85 -6.43
C VAL A 246 -14.01 14.55 -7.66
N PHE A 247 -13.61 13.30 -7.88
CA PHE A 247 -12.59 12.97 -8.88
C PHE A 247 -12.98 11.96 -9.96
N PHE A 248 -14.03 11.14 -9.75
CA PHE A 248 -14.37 10.02 -10.63
C PHE A 248 -15.80 10.03 -11.16
N LYS A 249 -16.56 11.09 -10.88
CA LYS A 249 -17.91 11.32 -11.37
C LYS A 249 -17.94 12.17 -12.63
#